data_AF-G3PM82-F1
#
_entry.id   AF-G3PM82-F1
#
_cell.length_a   1.000
_cell.length_b   1.000
_cell.length_c   1.000
_cell.angle_alpha   90.00
_cell.angle_beta   90.00
_cell.angle_gamma   90.00
#
_symmetry.space_group_name_H-M   'P 1'
#
loop_
_entity.id
_entity.type
_entity.pdbx_description
1 polymer ?
#
loop_
_entity_poly.entity_id
_entity_poly.type
_entity_poly.pdbx_seq_one_letter_code
_entity_poly.pdbx_strand_id
1 'polypeptide(L)'
;LFQNIQRKFGSITHASVRFLGERLQRMGNQFLSSLEVMTSRSQCPTVLLDAETLVSCGLLETLKFSVLELQEHLDTYNAKREAAEAWLENCRKTFGDKDGGQGPNTHAQELELCRRLYKLHFQLLLLFQAYCKLISRVDTMKREAEVTNMSEELTVLESCLKDAETGSDGPEDVCMTESPQTNTETAIQSLIETLRARDFGSALSQVKVFRSLWPSDIFGSEADDAVQTLLHIYFRHQTLGQTGCLAVVGPSRDLSPASARLTELNLQIREALGRAQAVQALGVSTGLYRSTQTSP
;
A
#
# COMPACT_ATOMS: atom_id res chain seq x y z
N LEU A 1 2.63 -5.69 -0.69
CA LEU A 1 3.03 -4.41 -1.34
C LEU A 1 2.26 -3.19 -0.83
N PHE A 2 0.93 -3.15 -0.96
CA PHE A 2 0.11 -1.97 -0.64
C PHE A 2 0.25 -1.48 0.82
N GLN A 3 0.25 -2.39 1.80
CA GLN A 3 0.48 -2.03 3.21
C GLN A 3 1.84 -1.32 3.43
N ASN A 4 2.89 -1.75 2.72
CA ASN A 4 4.21 -1.11 2.79
C ASN A 4 4.17 0.30 2.20
N ILE A 5 3.49 0.48 1.05
CA ILE A 5 3.25 1.78 0.44
C ILE A 5 2.51 2.70 1.41
N GLN A 6 1.42 2.24 2.03
CA GLN A 6 0.65 3.01 3.01
C GLN A 6 1.50 3.43 4.21
N ARG A 7 2.30 2.53 4.77
CA ARG A 7 3.17 2.82 5.92
C ARG A 7 4.20 3.90 5.59
N LYS A 8 4.92 3.75 4.48
CA LYS A 8 5.93 4.72 4.01
C LYS A 8 5.28 6.06 3.67
N PHE A 9 4.15 6.03 2.96
CA PHE A 9 3.38 7.21 2.61
C PHE A 9 2.87 7.97 3.84
N GLY A 10 2.36 7.27 4.85
CA GLY A 10 1.95 7.85 6.12
C GLY A 10 3.12 8.52 6.84
N SER A 11 4.25 7.81 6.94
CA SER A 11 5.46 8.33 7.59
C SER A 11 5.95 9.64 6.94
N ILE A 12 6.14 9.65 5.62
CA ILE A 12 6.63 10.84 4.92
C ILE A 12 5.63 12.00 4.98
N THR A 13 4.32 11.72 4.89
CA THR A 13 3.28 12.76 4.94
C THR A 13 3.25 13.40 6.32
N HIS A 14 3.20 12.62 7.40
CA HIS A 14 3.22 13.14 8.76
C HIS A 14 4.48 13.96 9.05
N ALA A 15 5.65 13.43 8.69
CA ALA A 15 6.92 14.13 8.90
C ALA A 15 6.98 15.45 8.10
N SER A 16 6.49 15.44 6.86
CA SER A 16 6.43 16.65 6.03
C SER A 16 5.48 17.70 6.61
N VAL A 17 4.28 17.31 7.04
CA VAL A 17 3.28 18.23 7.61
C VAL A 17 3.77 18.81 8.94
N ARG A 18 4.45 18.02 9.78
CA ARG A 18 5.10 18.52 11.00
C ARG A 18 6.16 19.58 10.72
N PHE A 19 6.85 19.49 9.59
CA PHE A 19 7.85 20.48 9.18
C PHE A 19 7.21 21.83 8.77
N LEU A 20 5.99 21.84 8.25
CA LEU A 20 5.32 23.06 7.77
C LEU A 20 5.05 24.07 8.89
N GLY A 21 5.29 25.35 8.63
CA GLY A 21 4.88 26.48 9.48
C GLY A 21 3.41 26.83 9.34
N GLU A 22 2.91 27.72 10.22
CA GLU A 22 1.50 28.11 10.34
C GLU A 22 0.83 28.51 9.03
N ARG A 23 1.58 29.19 8.14
CA ARG A 23 1.08 29.68 6.84
C ARG A 23 0.63 28.56 5.91
N LEU A 24 1.21 27.37 6.03
CA LEU A 24 0.92 26.21 5.19
C LEU A 24 0.17 25.11 5.94
N GLN A 25 -0.18 25.31 7.22
CA GLN A 25 -0.90 24.33 8.04
C GLN A 25 -2.22 23.86 7.42
N ARG A 26 -2.99 24.77 6.80
CA ARG A 26 -4.24 24.40 6.10
C ARG A 26 -3.99 23.39 4.98
N MET A 27 -2.90 23.56 4.22
CA MET A 27 -2.51 22.62 3.17
C MET A 27 -2.00 21.30 3.79
N GLY A 28 -1.26 21.40 4.89
CA GLY A 28 -0.86 20.24 5.70
C GLY A 28 -2.05 19.38 6.12
N ASN A 29 -3.12 20.00 6.60
CA ASN A 29 -4.36 19.30 6.97
C ASN A 29 -5.03 18.62 5.77
N GLN A 30 -5.00 19.24 4.58
CA GLN A 30 -5.53 18.60 3.36
C GLN A 30 -4.72 17.35 2.97
N PHE A 31 -3.39 17.39 3.14
CA PHE A 31 -2.55 16.19 2.95
C PHE A 31 -2.91 15.10 3.96
N LEU A 32 -3.13 15.44 5.23
CA LEU A 32 -3.55 14.47 6.25
C LEU A 32 -4.93 13.88 5.94
N SER A 33 -5.90 14.69 5.49
CA SER A 33 -7.19 14.17 5.03
C SER A 33 -7.06 13.24 3.81
N SER A 34 -6.15 13.54 2.88
CA SER A 34 -5.84 12.65 1.76
C SER A 34 -5.24 11.34 2.22
N LEU A 35 -4.31 11.37 3.20
CA LEU A 35 -3.74 10.20 3.82
C LEU A 35 -4.80 9.35 4.54
N GLU A 36 -5.72 9.96 5.26
CA GLU A 36 -6.80 9.28 5.98
C GLU A 36 -7.71 8.49 5.03
N VAL A 37 -8.10 9.08 3.89
CA VAL A 37 -8.89 8.37 2.86
C VAL A 37 -8.11 7.18 2.31
N MET A 38 -6.81 7.38 2.07
CA MET A 38 -5.85 6.37 1.60
C MET A 38 -5.55 5.23 2.60
N THR A 39 -5.85 5.39 3.88
CA THR A 39 -5.60 4.34 4.90
C THR A 39 -6.88 3.68 5.38
N SER A 40 -7.96 4.45 5.54
CA SER A 40 -9.23 3.96 6.11
C SER A 40 -10.24 3.49 5.06
N ARG A 41 -10.21 4.02 3.83
CA ARG A 41 -11.25 3.79 2.82
C ARG A 41 -10.77 3.06 1.55
N SER A 42 -9.48 2.73 1.47
CA SER A 42 -8.86 2.11 0.29
C SER A 42 -8.18 0.78 0.63
N GLN A 43 -8.79 -0.03 1.49
CA GLN A 43 -8.34 -1.41 1.66
C GLN A 43 -8.54 -2.15 0.33
N CYS A 44 -7.42 -2.46 -0.32
CA CYS A 44 -7.37 -3.02 -1.66
C CYS A 44 -7.48 -4.55 -1.59
N PRO A 45 -8.33 -5.21 -2.38
CA PRO A 45 -8.41 -6.68 -2.40
C PRO A 45 -7.13 -7.35 -2.92
N THR A 46 -6.84 -8.55 -2.43
CA THR A 46 -5.81 -9.42 -2.99
C THR A 46 -6.39 -10.20 -4.17
N VAL A 47 -5.71 -10.16 -5.32
CA VAL A 47 -6.06 -10.98 -6.49
C VAL A 47 -5.11 -12.18 -6.56
N LEU A 48 -5.68 -13.38 -6.61
CA LEU A 48 -5.00 -14.66 -6.68
C LEU A 48 -5.33 -15.32 -8.00
N LEU A 49 -4.29 -15.59 -8.79
CA LEU A 49 -4.35 -16.16 -10.13
C LEU A 49 -3.16 -17.10 -10.28
N ASP A 50 -3.38 -18.29 -10.83
CA ASP A 50 -2.28 -19.12 -11.28
C ASP A 50 -1.81 -18.68 -12.69
N ALA A 51 -0.55 -18.97 -13.01
CA ALA A 51 0.07 -18.54 -14.26
C ALA A 51 -0.54 -19.24 -15.49
N GLU A 52 -1.05 -20.45 -15.32
CA GLU A 52 -1.64 -21.22 -16.41
C GLU A 52 -3.00 -20.64 -16.81
N THR A 53 -3.81 -20.23 -15.85
CA THR A 53 -5.05 -19.47 -16.03
C THR A 53 -4.82 -18.13 -16.72
N LEU A 54 -3.73 -17.43 -16.36
CA LEU A 54 -3.39 -16.15 -16.99
C LEU A 54 -3.17 -16.31 -18.50
N VAL A 55 -2.53 -17.40 -18.93
CA VAL A 55 -2.24 -17.67 -20.34
C VAL A 55 -3.43 -18.32 -21.05
N SER A 56 -3.98 -19.40 -20.48
CA SER A 56 -4.94 -20.29 -21.13
C SER A 56 -6.31 -19.66 -21.32
N CYS A 57 -6.73 -18.78 -20.40
CA CYS A 57 -8.01 -18.06 -20.51
C CYS A 57 -7.86 -16.69 -21.21
N GLY A 58 -6.71 -16.41 -21.84
CA GLY A 58 -6.47 -15.13 -22.54
C GLY A 58 -6.39 -13.90 -21.62
N LEU A 59 -6.36 -14.09 -20.31
CA LEU A 59 -6.37 -13.01 -19.31
C LEU A 59 -5.11 -12.14 -19.40
N LEU A 60 -3.98 -12.72 -19.79
CA LEU A 60 -2.73 -12.00 -20.01
C LEU A 60 -2.94 -10.85 -21.00
N GLU A 61 -3.62 -11.10 -22.11
CA GLU A 61 -3.86 -10.08 -23.15
C GLU A 61 -4.77 -8.95 -22.64
N THR A 62 -5.73 -9.30 -21.78
CA THR A 62 -6.67 -8.35 -21.16
C THR A 62 -6.03 -7.52 -20.05
N LEU A 63 -5.14 -8.13 -19.25
CA LEU A 63 -4.56 -7.53 -18.05
C LEU A 63 -3.18 -6.91 -18.26
N LYS A 64 -2.40 -7.33 -19.27
CA LYS A 64 -1.00 -6.91 -19.45
C LYS A 64 -0.81 -5.40 -19.41
N PHE A 65 -1.67 -4.65 -20.11
CA PHE A 65 -1.55 -3.19 -20.14
C PHE A 65 -1.92 -2.55 -18.81
N SER A 66 -2.86 -3.13 -18.05
CA SER A 66 -3.17 -2.66 -16.69
C SER A 66 -2.04 -2.92 -15.71
N VAL A 67 -1.36 -4.07 -15.83
CA VAL A 67 -0.19 -4.39 -15.01
C VAL A 67 0.99 -3.47 -15.36
N LEU A 68 1.21 -3.18 -16.63
CA LEU A 68 2.24 -2.23 -17.08
C LEU A 68 1.93 -0.78 -16.62
N GLU A 69 0.67 -0.34 -16.72
CA GLU A 69 0.22 0.96 -16.20
C GLU A 69 0.48 1.07 -14.69
N LEU A 70 0.16 0.02 -13.93
CA LEU A 70 0.44 -0.05 -12.49
C LEU A 70 1.93 0.00 -12.17
N GLN A 71 2.74 -0.74 -12.92
CA GLN A 71 4.19 -0.76 -12.76
C GLN A 71 4.78 0.64 -12.99
N GLU A 72 4.41 1.29 -14.08
CA GLU A 72 4.86 2.66 -14.40
C GLU A 72 4.44 3.66 -13.31
N HIS A 73 3.21 3.56 -12.81
CA HIS A 73 2.75 4.41 -11.72
C HIS A 73 3.52 4.16 -10.42
N LEU A 74 3.86 2.90 -10.11
CA LEU A 74 4.61 2.51 -8.94
C LEU A 74 6.06 3.00 -9.00
N ASP A 75 6.71 2.87 -10.15
CA ASP A 75 8.08 3.34 -10.36
C ASP A 75 8.17 4.86 -10.23
N THR A 76 7.23 5.58 -10.87
CA THR A 76 7.12 7.02 -10.70
C THR A 76 6.83 7.40 -9.24
N TYR A 77 5.96 6.67 -8.55
CA TYR A 77 5.66 6.89 -7.13
C TYR A 77 6.93 6.77 -6.27
N ASN A 78 7.72 5.71 -6.47
CA ASN A 78 8.97 5.50 -5.75
C ASN A 78 9.94 6.67 -5.98
N ALA A 79 10.11 7.11 -7.23
CA ALA A 79 10.95 8.26 -7.54
C ALA A 79 10.46 9.57 -6.89
N LYS A 80 9.14 9.82 -6.84
CA LYS A 80 8.58 10.98 -6.13
C LYS A 80 8.77 10.87 -4.61
N ARG A 81 8.64 9.67 -4.05
CA ARG A 81 8.82 9.42 -2.61
C ARG A 81 10.25 9.75 -2.22
N GLU A 82 11.23 9.19 -2.92
CA GLU A 82 12.66 9.43 -2.67
C GLU A 82 13.00 10.92 -2.80
N ALA A 83 12.45 11.60 -3.82
CA ALA A 83 12.65 13.03 -4.00
C ALA A 83 12.06 13.88 -2.85
N ALA A 84 10.95 13.46 -2.26
CA ALA A 84 10.34 14.13 -1.11
C ALA A 84 11.09 13.81 0.20
N GLU A 85 11.52 12.56 0.39
CA GLU A 85 12.32 12.11 1.54
C GLU A 85 13.66 12.83 1.59
N ALA A 86 14.37 12.90 0.45
CA ALA A 86 15.65 13.59 0.34
C ALA A 86 15.52 15.10 0.64
N TRP A 87 14.43 15.73 0.18
CA TRP A 87 14.18 17.14 0.47
C TRP A 87 13.90 17.37 1.96
N LEU A 88 13.04 16.54 2.55
CA LEU A 88 12.71 16.62 3.96
C LEU A 88 13.93 16.38 4.85
N GLU A 89 14.79 15.44 4.48
CA GLU A 89 16.05 15.18 5.18
C GLU A 89 17.03 16.36 5.08
N ASN A 90 17.15 16.99 3.92
CA ASN A 90 17.94 18.21 3.75
C ASN A 90 17.42 19.34 4.63
N CYS A 91 16.09 19.52 4.67
CA CYS A 91 15.44 20.47 5.55
C CYS A 91 15.80 20.21 7.03
N ARG A 92 15.70 18.97 7.52
CA ARG A 92 16.09 18.62 8.90
C ARG A 92 17.56 18.89 9.19
N LYS A 93 18.47 18.55 8.27
CA LYS A 93 19.92 18.80 8.44
C LYS A 93 20.25 20.29 8.50
N THR A 94 19.50 21.12 7.78
CA THR A 94 19.79 22.56 7.66
C THR A 94 19.20 23.39 8.81
N PHE A 95 18.05 22.99 9.36
CA PHE A 95 17.29 23.79 10.34
C PHE A 95 17.02 23.08 11.69
N GLY A 96 17.51 21.86 11.86
CA GLY A 96 17.24 21.03 13.03
C GLY A 96 15.85 20.42 13.04
N ASP A 97 15.63 19.47 13.95
CA ASP A 97 14.28 18.99 14.28
C ASP A 97 13.62 20.01 15.23
N LYS A 98 12.30 20.21 15.12
CA LYS A 98 11.59 21.30 15.83
C LYS A 98 11.71 21.29 17.37
N ASP A 99 12.33 20.27 17.96
CA ASP A 99 12.57 20.13 19.42
C ASP A 99 13.86 20.79 19.94
N GLY A 100 14.76 21.28 19.08
CA GLY A 100 15.99 21.94 19.51
C GLY A 100 16.29 23.15 18.64
N GLY A 101 15.96 24.35 19.12
CA GLY A 101 15.94 25.57 18.30
C GLY A 101 17.25 25.86 17.56
N GLN A 102 17.15 26.11 16.25
CA GLN A 102 17.90 27.14 15.52
C GLN A 102 17.36 27.31 14.08
N GLY A 103 16.67 28.44 13.85
CA GLY A 103 16.35 29.00 12.53
C GLY A 103 14.89 28.81 12.06
N PRO A 104 14.13 29.87 11.72
CA PRO A 104 12.84 29.72 11.06
C PRO A 104 13.03 29.09 9.68
N ASN A 105 12.32 27.99 9.40
CA ASN A 105 12.26 27.40 8.06
C ASN A 105 11.96 28.49 7.01
N THR A 106 12.70 28.51 5.90
CA THR A 106 12.44 29.52 4.87
C THR A 106 11.13 29.17 4.17
N HIS A 107 10.21 30.12 4.02
CA HIS A 107 8.92 29.92 3.35
C HIS A 107 9.03 29.24 1.97
N ALA A 108 10.11 29.52 1.23
CA ALA A 108 10.41 28.88 -0.06
C ALA A 108 10.63 27.36 0.05
N GLN A 109 11.26 26.90 1.13
CA GLN A 109 11.58 25.48 1.33
C GLN A 109 10.36 24.69 1.78
N GLU A 110 9.54 25.27 2.66
CA GLU A 110 8.25 24.69 3.03
C GLU A 110 7.34 24.54 1.80
N LEU A 111 7.34 25.54 0.92
CA LEU A 111 6.56 25.49 -0.31
C LEU A 111 7.08 24.45 -1.32
N GLU A 112 8.40 24.30 -1.44
CA GLU A 112 9.00 23.24 -2.26
C GLU A 112 8.71 21.84 -1.68
N LEU A 113 8.69 21.69 -0.35
CA LEU A 113 8.26 20.46 0.30
C LEU A 113 6.78 20.16 -0.02
N CYS A 114 5.89 21.15 0.11
CA CYS A 114 4.49 21.02 -0.30
C CYS A 114 4.35 20.63 -1.77
N ARG A 115 5.17 21.17 -2.67
CA ARG A 115 5.16 20.83 -4.10
C ARG A 115 5.55 19.37 -4.34
N ARG A 116 6.58 18.89 -3.64
CA ARG A 116 7.03 17.49 -3.74
C ARG A 116 6.00 16.54 -3.14
N LEU A 117 5.43 16.91 -1.99
CA LEU A 117 4.38 16.14 -1.34
C LEU A 117 3.11 16.09 -2.21
N TYR A 118 2.71 17.19 -2.84
CA TYR A 118 1.61 17.21 -3.82
C TYR A 118 1.85 16.21 -4.96
N LYS A 119 3.04 16.20 -5.56
CA LYS A 119 3.38 15.25 -6.63
C LYS A 119 3.33 13.81 -6.15
N LEU A 120 3.76 13.53 -4.92
CA LEU A 120 3.68 12.21 -4.32
C LEU A 120 2.23 11.76 -4.12
N HIS A 121 1.40 12.60 -3.50
CA HIS A 121 -0.04 12.33 -3.31
C HIS A 121 -0.76 12.14 -4.65
N PHE A 122 -0.47 12.98 -5.64
CA PHE A 122 -1.02 12.87 -6.98
C PHE A 122 -0.63 11.53 -7.65
N GLN A 123 0.64 11.17 -7.58
CA GLN A 123 1.10 9.91 -8.17
C GLN A 123 0.46 8.69 -7.49
N LEU A 124 0.29 8.73 -6.17
CA LEU A 124 -0.37 7.66 -5.44
C LEU A 124 -1.86 7.56 -5.79
N LEU A 125 -2.54 8.68 -6.04
CA LEU A 125 -3.90 8.69 -6.57
C LEU A 125 -3.97 8.00 -7.94
N LEU A 126 -3.04 8.30 -8.86
CA LEU A 126 -2.99 7.63 -10.16
C LEU A 126 -2.75 6.12 -10.04
N LEU A 127 -1.82 5.71 -9.16
CA LEU A 127 -1.57 4.31 -8.85
C LEU A 127 -2.84 3.63 -8.32
N PHE A 128 -3.54 4.27 -7.39
CA PHE A 128 -4.79 3.76 -6.84
C PHE A 128 -5.89 3.65 -7.91
N GLN A 129 -6.01 4.63 -8.81
CA GLN A 129 -6.97 4.60 -9.91
C GLN A 129 -6.66 3.49 -10.92
N ALA A 130 -5.41 3.33 -11.32
CA ALA A 130 -4.98 2.22 -12.18
C ALA A 130 -5.29 0.87 -11.52
N TYR A 131 -5.09 0.76 -10.21
CA TYR A 131 -5.44 -0.43 -9.45
C TYR A 131 -6.96 -0.68 -9.42
N CYS A 132 -7.77 0.36 -9.20
CA CYS A 132 -9.23 0.25 -9.27
C CYS A 132 -9.68 -0.27 -10.65
N LYS A 133 -9.10 0.26 -11.75
CA LYS A 133 -9.38 -0.23 -13.10
C LYS A 133 -9.01 -1.70 -13.27
N LEU A 134 -7.86 -2.14 -12.74
CA LEU A 134 -7.44 -3.53 -12.78
C LEU A 134 -8.47 -4.42 -12.07
N ILE A 135 -8.87 -4.07 -10.86
CA ILE A 135 -9.86 -4.84 -10.10
C ILE A 135 -11.19 -4.93 -10.83
N SER A 136 -11.69 -3.83 -11.41
CA SER A 136 -12.93 -3.87 -12.21
C SER A 136 -12.83 -4.81 -13.42
N ARG A 137 -11.65 -4.92 -14.06
CA ARG A 137 -11.42 -5.89 -15.14
C ARG A 137 -11.43 -7.32 -14.62
N VAL A 138 -10.72 -7.59 -13.52
CA VAL A 138 -10.69 -8.91 -12.88
C VAL A 138 -12.09 -9.34 -12.43
N ASP A 139 -12.89 -8.44 -11.86
CA ASP A 139 -14.28 -8.69 -11.46
C ASP A 139 -15.20 -9.00 -12.64
N THR A 140 -14.92 -8.44 -13.81
CA THR A 140 -15.65 -8.76 -15.04
C THR A 140 -15.31 -10.18 -15.50
N MET A 141 -14.03 -10.53 -15.48
CA MET A 141 -13.52 -11.85 -15.88
C MET A 141 -13.97 -12.98 -14.93
N LYS A 142 -14.12 -12.68 -13.63
CA LYS A 142 -14.69 -13.61 -12.63
C LYS A 142 -16.07 -14.17 -13.02
N ARG A 143 -16.76 -13.52 -13.95
CA ARG A 143 -18.11 -13.89 -14.42
C ARG A 143 -18.09 -14.66 -15.74
N GLU A 144 -16.91 -14.90 -16.32
CA GLU A 144 -16.76 -15.67 -17.56
C GLU A 144 -16.85 -17.17 -17.25
N ALA A 145 -17.48 -17.94 -18.15
CA ALA A 145 -17.82 -19.35 -17.92
C ALA A 145 -16.62 -20.29 -17.82
N GLU A 146 -15.45 -19.85 -18.32
CA GLU A 146 -14.20 -20.62 -18.31
C GLU A 146 -13.39 -20.42 -17.02
N VAL A 147 -13.88 -19.59 -16.09
CA VAL A 147 -13.18 -19.24 -14.85
C VAL A 147 -13.89 -19.80 -13.61
N THR A 148 -13.19 -20.66 -12.88
CA THR A 148 -13.57 -21.14 -11.54
C THR A 148 -13.26 -20.06 -10.50
N ASN A 149 -14.30 -19.46 -9.95
CA ASN A 149 -14.18 -18.40 -8.96
C ASN A 149 -14.13 -18.95 -7.52
N MET A 150 -12.99 -18.77 -6.84
CA MET A 150 -12.76 -19.18 -5.44
C MET A 150 -12.84 -18.03 -4.42
N SER A 151 -13.29 -16.84 -4.82
CA SER A 151 -13.37 -15.65 -3.94
C SER A 151 -14.11 -15.91 -2.64
N GLU A 152 -15.28 -16.54 -2.70
CA GLU A 152 -16.16 -16.71 -1.54
C GLU A 152 -15.53 -17.64 -0.51
N GLU A 153 -15.04 -18.79 -0.96
CA GLU A 153 -14.33 -19.77 -0.11
C GLU A 153 -13.13 -19.14 0.60
N LEU A 154 -12.28 -18.42 -0.16
CA LEU A 154 -11.11 -17.76 0.42
C LEU A 154 -11.46 -16.57 1.32
N THR A 155 -12.58 -15.88 1.07
CA THR A 155 -13.05 -14.79 1.94
C THR A 155 -13.51 -15.35 3.29
N VAL A 156 -14.21 -16.48 3.29
CA VAL A 156 -14.60 -17.18 4.53
C VAL A 156 -13.36 -17.66 5.27
N LEU A 157 -12.40 -18.28 4.55
CA LEU A 157 -11.15 -18.72 5.14
C LEU A 157 -10.35 -17.57 5.75
N GLU A 158 -10.26 -16.42 5.05
CA GLU A 158 -9.59 -15.21 5.56
C GLU A 158 -10.24 -14.72 6.86
N SER A 159 -11.58 -14.69 6.92
CA SER A 159 -12.31 -14.29 8.13
C SER A 159 -12.00 -15.22 9.29
N CYS A 160 -12.09 -16.53 9.09
CA CYS A 160 -11.84 -17.51 10.14
C CYS A 160 -10.39 -17.44 10.66
N LEU A 161 -9.42 -17.25 9.77
CA LEU A 161 -8.01 -17.09 10.15
C LEU A 161 -7.76 -15.81 10.95
N LYS A 162 -8.36 -14.68 10.56
CA LYS A 162 -8.27 -13.42 11.31
C LYS A 162 -8.91 -13.53 12.69
N ASP A 163 -10.07 -14.18 12.79
CA ASP A 163 -10.75 -14.40 14.07
C ASP A 163 -9.86 -15.24 15.01
N ALA A 164 -9.26 -16.32 14.51
CA ALA A 164 -8.34 -17.17 15.27
C ALA A 164 -7.06 -16.43 15.68
N GLU A 165 -6.50 -15.58 14.82
CA GLU A 165 -5.31 -14.77 15.12
C GLU A 165 -5.58 -13.76 16.24
N THR A 166 -6.77 -13.16 16.29
CA THR A 166 -7.15 -12.23 17.37
C THR A 166 -7.54 -12.92 18.68
N GLY A 167 -7.95 -14.18 18.64
CA GLY A 167 -8.32 -14.97 19.81
C GLY A 167 -7.15 -15.72 20.47
N SER A 168 -6.02 -15.87 19.77
CA SER A 168 -4.82 -16.56 20.26
C SER A 168 -3.90 -15.57 21.01
N ASP A 169 -4.33 -15.19 22.22
CA ASP A 169 -3.53 -14.39 23.17
C ASP A 169 -2.94 -15.26 24.30
N GLY A 170 -2.88 -16.58 24.09
CA GLY A 170 -2.28 -17.55 25.01
C GLY A 170 -0.91 -18.02 24.53
N PRO A 171 0.03 -18.37 25.43
CA PRO A 171 1.27 -19.01 25.03
C PRO A 171 0.95 -20.44 24.55
N GLU A 172 0.80 -20.61 23.24
CA GLU A 172 0.59 -21.93 22.66
C GLU A 172 1.93 -22.68 22.60
N ASP A 173 2.16 -23.50 23.63
CA ASP A 173 3.17 -24.57 23.64
C ASP A 173 2.72 -25.67 22.66
N VAL A 174 2.86 -25.42 21.36
CA VAL A 174 2.69 -26.45 20.34
C VAL A 174 3.99 -27.22 20.24
N CYS A 175 4.05 -28.32 20.99
CA CYS A 175 5.09 -29.33 20.85
C CYS A 175 4.97 -30.00 19.47
N MET A 176 5.61 -29.40 18.46
CA MET A 176 5.96 -30.15 17.26
C MET A 176 7.03 -31.15 17.69
N THR A 177 6.61 -32.41 17.82
CA THR A 177 7.53 -33.53 17.98
C THR A 177 8.53 -33.44 16.83
N GLU A 178 9.81 -33.25 17.14
CA GLU A 178 10.90 -33.20 16.17
C GLU A 178 10.86 -34.48 15.31
N SER A 179 10.21 -34.40 14.15
CA SER A 179 10.27 -35.46 13.15
C SER A 179 11.44 -35.16 12.20
N PRO A 180 12.39 -36.08 11.96
CA PRO A 180 13.73 -35.69 11.51
C PRO A 180 13.86 -35.37 10.02
N GLN A 181 12.77 -35.40 9.22
CA GLN A 181 12.83 -35.26 7.75
C GLN A 181 11.52 -34.70 7.15
N THR A 182 10.95 -33.63 7.70
CA THR A 182 9.92 -32.89 6.98
C THR A 182 10.57 -32.10 5.84
N ASN A 183 10.21 -32.39 4.59
CA ASN A 183 10.50 -31.52 3.46
C ASN A 183 9.36 -30.50 3.28
N THR A 184 9.53 -29.53 2.39
CA THR A 184 8.54 -28.45 2.17
C THR A 184 7.19 -28.99 1.68
N GLU A 185 7.18 -30.05 0.88
CA GLU A 185 5.95 -30.68 0.36
C GLU A 185 5.11 -31.32 1.49
N THR A 186 5.73 -32.10 2.38
CA THR A 186 5.06 -32.69 3.54
C THR A 186 4.54 -31.61 4.50
N ALA A 187 5.30 -30.51 4.66
CA ALA A 187 4.88 -29.37 5.47
C ALA A 187 3.66 -28.66 4.88
N ILE A 188 3.62 -28.45 3.56
CA ILE A 188 2.45 -27.90 2.86
C ILE A 188 1.25 -28.83 3.05
N GLN A 189 1.41 -30.14 2.86
CA GLN A 189 0.33 -31.11 3.00
C GLN A 189 -0.27 -31.09 4.42
N SER A 190 0.59 -31.07 5.44
CA SER A 190 0.17 -30.95 6.85
C SER A 190 -0.63 -29.66 7.09
N LEU A 191 -0.18 -28.52 6.56
CA LEU A 191 -0.92 -27.26 6.67
C LEU A 191 -2.30 -27.33 6.00
N ILE A 192 -2.38 -27.91 4.81
CA ILE A 192 -3.64 -28.05 4.08
C ILE A 192 -4.62 -28.94 4.84
N GLU A 193 -4.14 -30.03 5.46
CA GLU A 193 -4.96 -30.90 6.31
C GLU A 193 -5.47 -30.15 7.55
N THR A 194 -4.61 -29.39 8.22
CA THR A 194 -4.98 -28.53 9.36
C THR A 194 -6.05 -27.50 8.97
N LEU A 195 -5.87 -26.82 7.83
CA LEU A 195 -6.84 -25.85 7.30
C LEU A 195 -8.20 -26.51 6.96
N ARG A 196 -8.18 -27.71 6.36
CA ARG A 196 -9.39 -28.49 6.04
C ARG A 196 -10.09 -29.00 7.30
N ALA A 197 -9.33 -29.33 8.34
CA ALA A 197 -9.85 -29.68 9.67
C ALA A 197 -10.43 -28.47 10.42
N ARG A 198 -10.29 -27.25 9.87
CA ARG A 198 -10.72 -25.97 10.46
C ARG A 198 -10.01 -25.64 11.77
N ASP A 199 -8.81 -26.18 11.98
CA ASP A 199 -7.96 -25.84 13.11
C ASP A 199 -7.05 -24.64 12.75
N PHE A 200 -7.67 -23.46 12.73
CA PHE A 200 -7.02 -22.24 12.25
C PHE A 200 -5.87 -21.75 13.16
N GLY A 201 -5.98 -21.98 14.47
CA GLY A 201 -4.91 -21.64 15.44
C GLY A 201 -3.66 -22.45 15.17
N SER A 202 -3.80 -23.79 15.06
CA SER A 202 -2.67 -24.67 14.70
C SER A 202 -2.08 -24.32 13.34
N ALA A 203 -2.88 -23.97 12.33
CA ALA A 203 -2.38 -23.58 11.02
C ALA A 203 -1.51 -22.29 11.09
N LEU A 204 -1.94 -21.30 11.87
CA LEU A 204 -1.17 -20.07 12.10
C LEU A 204 0.15 -20.36 12.83
N SER A 205 0.11 -21.21 13.87
CA SER A 205 1.29 -21.64 14.61
C SER A 205 2.26 -22.44 13.73
N GLN A 206 1.75 -23.36 12.91
CA GLN A 206 2.54 -24.14 11.94
C GLN A 206 3.27 -23.24 10.94
N VAL A 207 2.61 -22.23 10.36
CA VAL A 207 3.28 -21.30 9.44
C VAL A 207 4.41 -20.54 10.11
N LYS A 208 4.22 -20.07 11.35
CA LYS A 208 5.27 -19.38 12.11
C LYS A 208 6.48 -20.30 12.35
N VAL A 209 6.24 -21.57 12.70
CA VAL A 209 7.32 -22.55 12.85
C VAL A 209 8.02 -22.82 11.51
N PHE A 210 7.27 -22.98 10.42
CA PHE A 210 7.84 -23.28 9.12
C PHE A 210 8.66 -22.13 8.53
N ARG A 211 8.34 -20.88 8.85
CA ARG A 211 9.19 -19.71 8.52
C ARG A 211 10.58 -19.80 9.15
N SER A 212 10.69 -20.39 10.34
CA SER A 212 11.97 -20.59 11.01
C SER A 212 12.78 -21.74 10.37
N LEU A 213 12.11 -22.77 9.86
CA LEU A 213 12.76 -23.91 9.20
C LEU A 213 13.18 -23.60 7.75
N TRP A 214 12.37 -22.82 7.03
CA TRP A 214 12.61 -22.40 5.64
C TRP A 214 12.42 -20.88 5.48
N PRO A 215 13.41 -20.08 5.93
CA PRO A 215 13.29 -18.62 5.89
C PRO A 215 13.13 -18.10 4.46
N SER A 216 12.08 -17.32 4.23
CA SER A 216 11.78 -16.68 2.92
C SER A 216 11.48 -17.67 1.78
N ASP A 217 11.12 -18.92 2.09
CA ASP A 217 10.53 -19.86 1.12
C ASP A 217 9.00 -19.59 0.98
N ILE A 218 8.22 -20.57 0.53
CA ILE A 218 6.77 -20.49 0.32
C ILE A 218 5.97 -20.04 1.56
N PHE A 219 6.53 -20.23 2.75
CA PHE A 219 5.93 -19.81 4.03
C PHE A 219 6.18 -18.33 4.37
N GLY A 220 6.99 -17.62 3.57
CA GLY A 220 7.31 -16.21 3.74
C GLY A 220 8.34 -15.96 4.85
N SER A 221 8.41 -14.70 5.27
CA SER A 221 9.26 -14.19 6.36
C SER A 221 8.43 -13.81 7.57
N GLU A 222 9.09 -13.55 8.71
CA GLU A 222 8.44 -13.03 9.93
C GLU A 222 7.70 -11.70 9.72
N ALA A 223 8.09 -10.90 8.73
CA ALA A 223 7.45 -9.63 8.42
C ALA A 223 6.18 -9.78 7.57
N ASP A 224 5.93 -10.98 7.02
CA ASP A 224 4.78 -11.24 6.16
C ASP A 224 3.55 -11.64 6.97
N ASP A 225 2.39 -11.22 6.46
CA ASP A 225 1.08 -11.52 7.03
C ASP A 225 0.81 -13.03 6.94
N ALA A 226 0.68 -13.70 8.10
CA ALA A 226 0.50 -15.14 8.19
C ALA A 226 -0.82 -15.61 7.55
N VAL A 227 -1.88 -14.81 7.69
CA VAL A 227 -3.18 -15.09 7.05
C VAL A 227 -3.02 -15.07 5.53
N GLN A 228 -2.37 -14.05 4.96
CA GLN A 228 -2.15 -13.98 3.51
C GLN A 228 -1.26 -15.14 3.01
N THR A 229 -0.22 -15.51 3.75
CA THR A 229 0.60 -16.69 3.44
C THR A 229 -0.26 -17.96 3.35
N LEU A 230 -1.11 -18.21 4.35
CA LEU A 230 -1.98 -19.38 4.40
C LEU A 230 -2.98 -19.40 3.24
N LEU A 231 -3.60 -18.26 2.92
CA LEU A 231 -4.49 -18.13 1.77
C LEU A 231 -3.78 -18.46 0.45
N HIS A 232 -2.54 -17.98 0.27
CA HIS A 232 -1.75 -18.26 -0.93
C HIS A 232 -1.41 -19.74 -1.05
N ILE A 233 -0.98 -20.38 0.05
CA ILE A 233 -0.68 -21.82 0.07
C ILE A 233 -1.93 -22.62 -0.24
N TYR A 234 -3.06 -22.29 0.40
CA TYR A 234 -4.34 -22.94 0.17
C TYR A 234 -4.80 -22.81 -1.29
N PHE A 235 -4.84 -21.59 -1.81
CA PHE A 235 -5.24 -21.33 -3.19
C PHE A 235 -4.35 -22.08 -4.18
N ARG A 236 -3.02 -21.97 -4.02
CA ARG A 236 -2.07 -22.67 -4.89
C ARG A 236 -2.27 -24.17 -4.85
N HIS A 237 -2.51 -24.75 -3.67
CA HIS A 237 -2.75 -26.19 -3.56
C HIS A 237 -4.06 -26.62 -4.23
N GLN A 238 -5.15 -25.87 -4.05
CA GLN A 238 -6.45 -26.22 -4.63
C GLN A 238 -6.47 -26.10 -6.16
N THR A 239 -5.63 -25.24 -6.72
CA THR A 239 -5.55 -24.96 -8.15
C THR A 239 -4.51 -25.82 -8.88
N LEU A 240 -3.78 -26.70 -8.17
CA LEU A 240 -2.81 -27.61 -8.78
C LEU A 240 -3.49 -28.50 -9.83
N GLY A 241 -3.01 -28.42 -11.07
CA GLY A 241 -3.52 -29.21 -12.19
C GLY A 241 -4.90 -28.77 -12.70
N GLN A 242 -5.40 -27.63 -12.23
CA GLN A 242 -6.63 -27.00 -12.73
C GLN A 242 -6.28 -25.73 -13.50
N THR A 243 -7.00 -25.50 -14.58
CA THR A 243 -6.95 -24.24 -15.33
C THR A 243 -8.22 -23.43 -15.08
N GLY A 244 -8.10 -22.12 -15.15
CA GLY A 244 -9.23 -21.20 -15.00
C GLY A 244 -9.51 -20.75 -13.58
N CYS A 245 -8.61 -20.91 -12.60
CA CYS A 245 -8.93 -20.54 -11.22
C CYS A 245 -8.53 -19.09 -10.88
N LEU A 246 -9.46 -18.35 -10.27
CA LEU A 246 -9.27 -16.96 -9.84
C LEU A 246 -9.92 -16.75 -8.47
N ALA A 247 -9.27 -15.94 -7.63
CA ALA A 247 -9.93 -15.37 -6.46
C ALA A 247 -9.58 -13.90 -6.25
N VAL A 248 -10.57 -13.14 -5.83
CA VAL A 248 -10.45 -11.79 -5.29
C VAL A 248 -10.89 -11.83 -3.83
N VAL A 249 -9.98 -11.53 -2.91
CA VAL A 249 -10.16 -11.65 -1.46
C VAL A 249 -9.93 -10.30 -0.79
N GLY A 250 -10.68 -9.98 0.26
CA GLY A 250 -10.61 -8.70 0.96
C GLY A 250 -11.91 -7.92 0.85
N PRO A 251 -11.97 -6.71 1.42
CA PRO A 251 -13.22 -5.96 1.52
C PRO A 251 -13.79 -5.65 0.13
N SER A 252 -14.91 -6.30 -0.18
CA SER A 252 -15.71 -6.05 -1.37
C SER A 252 -16.38 -4.68 -1.25
N ARG A 253 -15.63 -3.63 -1.56
CA ARG A 253 -16.13 -2.26 -1.57
C ARG A 253 -15.86 -1.65 -2.93
N ASP A 254 -16.88 -0.96 -3.43
CA ASP A 254 -16.68 -0.01 -4.52
C ASP A 254 -15.62 1.02 -4.09
N LEU A 255 -14.50 1.04 -4.80
CA LEU A 255 -13.39 1.96 -4.54
C LEU A 255 -13.63 3.35 -5.17
N SER A 256 -14.68 3.50 -5.98
CA SER A 256 -15.04 4.76 -6.65
C SER A 256 -15.23 5.94 -5.70
N PRO A 257 -15.90 5.80 -4.53
CA PRO A 257 -16.05 6.89 -3.57
C PRO A 257 -14.71 7.36 -3.00
N ALA A 258 -13.78 6.44 -2.73
CA ALA A 258 -12.44 6.78 -2.25
C ALA A 258 -11.65 7.50 -3.35
N SER A 259 -11.70 7.01 -4.60
CA SER A 259 -11.05 7.63 -5.76
C SER A 259 -11.58 9.05 -6.03
N ALA A 260 -12.90 9.23 -5.99
CA ALA A 260 -13.55 10.53 -6.17
C ALA A 260 -13.11 11.52 -5.08
N ARG A 261 -13.13 11.08 -3.81
CA ARG A 261 -12.70 11.93 -2.69
C ARG A 261 -11.22 12.30 -2.75
N LEU A 262 -10.35 11.36 -3.12
CA LEU A 262 -8.92 11.65 -3.31
C LEU A 262 -8.69 12.62 -4.46
N THR A 263 -9.45 12.51 -5.55
CA THR A 263 -9.39 13.44 -6.68
C THR A 263 -9.79 14.86 -6.26
N GLU A 264 -10.87 15.00 -5.49
CA GLU A 264 -11.31 16.28 -4.95
C GLU A 264 -10.24 16.92 -4.04
N LEU A 265 -9.71 16.15 -3.08
CA LEU A 265 -8.64 16.61 -2.19
C LEU A 265 -7.38 17.00 -2.97
N ASN A 266 -7.01 16.23 -3.99
CA ASN A 266 -5.87 16.55 -4.85
C ASN A 266 -6.07 17.89 -5.56
N LEU A 267 -7.26 18.16 -6.09
CA LEU A 267 -7.59 19.43 -6.73
C LEU A 267 -7.50 20.60 -5.74
N GLN A 268 -8.07 20.44 -4.55
CA GLN A 268 -8.01 21.47 -3.49
C GLN A 268 -6.57 21.81 -3.08
N ILE A 269 -5.70 20.79 -2.94
CA ILE A 269 -4.29 20.97 -2.63
C ILE A 269 -3.58 21.70 -3.78
N ARG A 270 -3.86 21.31 -5.03
CA ARG A 270 -3.26 21.95 -6.23
C ARG A 270 -3.59 23.44 -6.26
N GLU A 271 -4.83 23.81 -6.01
CA GLU A 271 -5.27 25.21 -5.97
C GLU A 271 -4.63 25.98 -4.80
N ALA A 272 -4.56 25.37 -3.61
CA ALA A 272 -3.90 25.97 -2.46
C ALA A 272 -2.42 26.23 -2.74
N LEU A 273 -1.74 25.28 -3.39
CA LEU A 273 -0.35 25.38 -3.80
C LEU A 273 -0.16 26.50 -4.82
N GLY A 274 -1.01 26.59 -5.84
CA GLY A 274 -0.97 27.66 -6.83
C GLY A 274 -1.13 29.05 -6.22
N ARG A 275 -2.06 29.23 -5.26
CA ARG A 275 -2.22 30.48 -4.52
C ARG A 275 -0.97 30.85 -3.71
N ALA A 276 -0.40 29.89 -2.99
CA ALA A 276 0.80 30.12 -2.19
C ALA A 276 2.02 30.51 -3.06
N GLN A 277 2.16 29.89 -4.24
CA GLN A 277 3.21 30.22 -5.21
C GLN A 277 3.03 31.64 -5.79
N ALA A 278 1.81 32.05 -6.09
CA ALA A 278 1.54 33.41 -6.59
C ALA A 278 1.90 34.49 -5.57
N VAL A 279 1.58 34.27 -4.28
CA VAL A 279 1.95 35.19 -3.18
C VAL A 279 3.47 35.30 -3.05
N GLN A 280 4.20 34.19 -3.18
CA GLN A 280 5.66 34.20 -3.15
C GLN A 280 6.25 35.02 -4.30
N ALA A 281 5.75 34.84 -5.52
CA ALA A 281 6.21 35.59 -6.69
C ALA A 281 5.98 37.11 -6.56
N LEU A 282 4.81 37.52 -6.03
CA LEU A 282 4.48 38.92 -5.76
C LEU A 282 5.37 39.54 -4.65
N GLY A 283 5.71 38.76 -3.62
CA GLY A 283 6.63 39.19 -2.56
C GLY A 283 8.06 39.40 -3.04
N VAL A 284 8.54 38.57 -3.98
CA VAL A 284 9.86 38.74 -4.61
C VAL A 284 9.87 39.97 -5.53
N SER A 285 8.79 40.19 -6.29
CA SER A 285 8.69 41.35 -7.19
C SER A 285 8.61 42.67 -6.41
N THR A 286 7.88 42.73 -5.30
CA THR A 286 7.82 43.94 -4.45
C THR A 286 9.11 44.18 -3.65
N GLY A 287 9.83 43.12 -3.27
CA GLY A 287 11.16 43.22 -2.65
C GLY A 287 12.22 43.83 -3.57
N LEU A 288 12.21 43.45 -4.86
CA LEU A 288 13.10 44.00 -5.90
C LEU A 288 12.83 45.47 -6.21
N TYR A 289 11.57 45.92 -6.16
CA TYR A 289 11.23 47.34 -6.32
C TYR A 289 11.65 48.20 -5.12
N ARG A 290 11.67 47.62 -3.91
CA ARG A 290 12.09 48.33 -2.69
C ARG A 290 13.60 48.48 -2.58
N SER A 291 14.38 47.49 -3.02
CA SER A 291 15.84 47.57 -3.01
C SER A 291 16.41 48.56 -4.04
N THR A 292 15.64 48.95 -5.06
CA THR A 292 16.01 50.01 -6.01
C THR A 292 15.69 51.44 -5.54
N GLN A 293 14.95 51.62 -4.44
CA GLN A 293 14.59 52.95 -3.90
C GLN A 293 15.43 53.36 -2.67
N THR A 294 16.30 52.47 -2.18
CA THR A 294 17.24 52.76 -1.08
C THR A 294 18.67 52.65 -1.58
N SER A 295 19.11 53.64 -2.36
CA SER A 295 20.52 53.94 -2.57
C SER A 295 20.65 55.46 -2.63
N PRO A 296 21.23 56.12 -1.61
CA PRO A 296 21.60 57.53 -1.70
C PRO A 296 22.80 57.72 -2.64
#